data_AF-A0A811QX84-F1
#
_entry.id   AF-A0A811QX84-F1
#
_cell.length_a   1.000
_cell.length_b   1.000
_cell.length_c   1.000
_cell.angle_alpha   90.00
_cell.angle_beta   90.00
_cell.angle_gamma   90.00
#
_symmetry.space_group_name_H-M   'P 1'
#
loop_
_entity.id
_entity.type
_entity.pdbx_description
1 polymer ?
#
loop_
_entity_poly.entity_id
_entity_poly.type
_entity_poly.pdbx_seq_one_letter_code
_entity_poly.pdbx_strand_id
1 'polypeptide(L)' 'MVGAGCKVKIWITDWFVQLNNKMGGDLKKIQTVGRYMIEIWKAAGMNLDRVEFLWSRA' A
#
# COMPACT_ATOMS: atom_id res chain seq x y z
N MET A 1 -4.33 -5.36 -15.85
CA MET A 1 -4.20 -6.55 -14.97
C MET A 1 -5.57 -7.09 -14.57
N VAL A 2 -6.35 -6.38 -13.74
CA VAL A 2 -7.68 -6.87 -13.30
C VAL A 2 -8.62 -7.13 -14.48
N GLY A 3 -8.72 -6.18 -15.43
CA GLY A 3 -9.52 -6.39 -16.66
C GLY A 3 -9.00 -7.48 -17.60
N ALA A 4 -7.77 -7.96 -17.38
CA ALA A 4 -7.18 -9.10 -18.10
C ALA A 4 -7.31 -10.42 -17.31
N GLY A 5 -8.09 -10.46 -16.22
CA GLY A 5 -8.34 -11.65 -15.42
C GLY A 5 -7.35 -11.91 -14.26
N CYS A 6 -6.32 -11.09 -14.09
CA CYS A 6 -5.35 -11.28 -13.00
C CYS A 6 -5.93 -10.89 -11.63
N LYS A 7 -5.54 -11.62 -10.58
CA LYS A 7 -5.59 -11.12 -9.19
C LYS A 7 -4.32 -10.32 -8.92
N VAL A 8 -4.45 -9.16 -8.29
CA VAL A 8 -3.33 -8.24 -8.04
C VAL A 8 -3.07 -8.15 -6.54
N LYS A 9 -1.80 -8.20 -6.15
CA LYS A 9 -1.36 -7.92 -4.79
C LYS A 9 -0.53 -6.64 -4.80
N ILE A 10 -0.92 -5.67 -4.00
CA ILE A 10 -0.19 -4.41 -3.83
C ILE A 10 0.55 -4.47 -2.50
N TRP A 11 1.88 -4.38 -2.55
CA TRP A 11 2.74 -4.42 -1.37
C TRP A 11 2.99 -3.00 -0.84
N ILE A 12 2.54 -2.75 0.39
CA ILE A 12 2.83 -1.56 1.17
C ILE A 12 4.13 -1.79 1.93
N THR A 13 5.22 -1.24 1.40
CA THR A 13 6.60 -1.49 1.86
C THR A 13 7.06 -0.52 2.97
N ASP A 14 6.30 -0.44 4.07
CA ASP A 14 6.59 0.48 5.18
C ASP A 14 8.00 0.33 5.78
N TRP A 15 8.51 -0.89 5.93
CA TRP A 15 9.89 -1.13 6.39
C TRP A 15 10.94 -0.59 5.42
N PHE A 16 10.76 -0.78 4.10
CA PHE A 16 11.68 -0.24 3.10
C PHE A 16 11.62 1.28 3.04
N VAL A 17 10.44 1.87 3.24
CA VAL A 17 10.27 3.32 3.33
C VAL A 17 11.01 3.85 4.56
N GLN A 18 10.96 3.13 5.69
CA GLN A 18 11.72 3.46 6.89
C GLN A 18 13.24 3.36 6.67
N LEU A 19 13.73 2.28 6.04
CA LEU A 19 15.15 2.11 5.68
C LEU A 19 15.68 3.25 4.81
N ASN A 20 14.83 3.81 3.96
CA ASN A 20 15.18 4.95 3.10
C ASN A 20 15.03 6.31 3.79
N ASN A 21 14.87 6.34 5.11
CA ASN A 21 14.72 7.54 5.94
C ASN A 21 13.60 8.50 5.48
N LYS A 22 12.60 7.98 4.76
CA LYS A 22 11.43 8.77 4.37
C LYS A 22 10.62 9.10 5.62
N MET A 23 10.04 10.30 5.66
CA MET A 23 9.34 10.82 6.84
C MET A 23 10.22 10.83 8.11
N GLY A 24 11.55 10.95 7.94
CA GLY A 24 12.51 10.89 9.04
C GLY A 24 12.62 9.52 9.71
N GLY A 25 12.22 8.43 9.01
CA GLY A 25 12.22 7.08 9.57
C GLY A 25 11.08 6.81 10.57
N ASP A 26 10.12 7.73 10.70
CA ASP A 26 8.97 7.59 11.59
C ASP A 26 7.96 6.59 11.01
N LEU A 27 8.02 5.35 11.51
CA LEU A 27 7.17 4.25 11.05
C LEU A 27 5.67 4.56 11.21
N LYS A 28 5.26 5.29 12.24
CA LYS A 28 3.84 5.63 12.46
C LYS A 28 3.34 6.58 11.37
N LYS A 29 4.15 7.57 10.99
CA LYS A 29 3.83 8.46 9.86
C LYS A 29 3.79 7.70 8.55
N ILE A 30 4.76 6.82 8.31
CA ILE A 30 4.81 5.99 7.10
C ILE A 30 3.56 5.13 6.97
N GLN A 31 3.16 4.43 8.04
CA GLN A 31 1.96 3.60 8.04
C GLN A 31 0.68 4.43 7.89
N THR A 32 0.67 5.66 8.42
CA THR A 32 -0.47 6.58 8.22
C THR A 32 -0.59 6.97 6.76
N VAL A 33 0.51 7.29 6.08
CA VAL A 33 0.52 7.56 4.64
C VAL A 33 0.13 6.31 3.84
N GLY A 34 0.61 5.12 4.23
CA GLY A 34 0.23 3.86 3.58
C GLY A 34 -1.28 3.60 3.64
N ARG A 35 -1.91 3.80 4.80
CA ARG A 35 -3.39 3.73 4.94
C ARG A 35 -4.09 4.78 4.11
N TYR A 36 -3.58 6.01 4.10
CA TYR A 36 -4.11 7.09 3.27
C TYR A 36 -4.06 6.75 1.77
N MET A 37 -2.96 6.18 1.28
CA MET A 37 -2.85 5.72 -0.11
C MET A 37 -3.84 4.61 -0.45
N ILE A 38 -4.09 3.68 0.48
CA ILE A 38 -5.14 2.66 0.31
C ILE A 38 -6.51 3.32 0.13
N GLU A 39 -6.86 4.31 0.95
CA GLU A 39 -8.14 5.02 0.81
C GLU A 39 -8.24 5.81 -0.51
N ILE A 40 -7.15 6.44 -0.97
CA ILE A 40 -7.11 7.08 -2.29
C ILE A 40 -7.41 6.07 -3.40
N TRP A 41 -6.77 4.90 -3.38
CA TRP A 41 -6.99 3.88 -4.42
C TRP A 41 -8.42 3.34 -4.41
N LYS A 42 -9.02 3.15 -3.23
CA LYS A 42 -10.44 2.82 -3.11
C LYS A 42 -11.33 3.90 -3.74
N ALA A 43 -11.10 5.16 -3.38
CA ALA A 43 -11.85 6.30 -3.91
C ALA A 43 -11.68 6.48 -5.43
N ALA A 44 -10.51 6.12 -5.97
CA ALA A 44 -10.23 6.14 -7.40
C ALA A 44 -10.90 4.99 -8.19
N GLY A 45 -11.72 4.14 -7.55
CA GLY A 45 -12.49 3.09 -8.23
C GLY A 45 -11.77 1.76 -8.39
N MET A 46 -10.80 1.45 -7.52
CA MET A 46 -10.11 0.15 -7.55
C MET A 46 -11.07 -1.02 -7.26
N ASN A 47 -10.99 -2.07 -8.07
CA ASN A 47 -11.78 -3.28 -7.86
C ASN A 47 -11.20 -4.14 -6.71
N LEU A 48 -11.77 -4.00 -5.52
CA LEU A 48 -11.30 -4.64 -4.29
C LEU A 48 -11.55 -6.16 -4.24
N ASP A 49 -12.41 -6.71 -5.09
CA ASP A 49 -12.62 -8.17 -5.18
C ASP A 49 -11.43 -8.89 -5.83
N ARG A 50 -10.60 -8.13 -6.55
CA ARG A 50 -9.46 -8.64 -7.33
C ARG A 50 -8.12 -8.07 -6.86
N VAL A 51 -8.13 -7.15 -5.90
CA VAL A 51 -6.93 -6.50 -5.36
C VAL A 51 -6.80 -6.75 -3.86
N GLU A 52 -5.63 -7.21 -3.44
CA GLU A 52 -5.27 -7.42 -2.04
C GLU A 52 -4.11 -6.49 -1.65
N PHE A 53 -4.23 -5.81 -0.51
CA PHE A 53 -3.14 -5.00 0.06
C PHE A 53 -2.37 -5.80 1.10
N LEU A 54 -1.06 -5.92 0.92
CA LEU A 54 -0.16 -6.62 1.82
C LEU A 54 0.81 -5.64 2.43
N TRP A 55 0.98 -5.68 3.75
CA TRP A 55 1.97 -4.85 4.44
C TRP A 55 3.26 -5.62 4.64
N SER A 56 4.40 -4.94 4.46
CA SER A 56 5.70 -5.49 4.79
C SER A 56 5.84 -5.61 6.29
N ARG A 57 5.55 -6.79 6.84
CA ARG A 57 5.80 -7.05 8.26
C ARG A 57 7.31 -7.13 8.48
N ALA A 58 7.81 -6.33 9.42
CA ALA A 58 9.07 -6.60 10.09
C ALA A 58 8.87 -7.73 11.11
#